data_AF-A0A844B633-F1
#
_entry.id   AF-A0A844B633-F1
#
_cell.length_a   1.000
_cell.length_b   1.000
_cell.length_c   1.000
_cell.angle_alpha   90.00
_cell.angle_beta   90.00
_cell.angle_gamma   90.00
#
_symmetry.space_group_name_H-M   'P 1'
#
loop_
_entity.id
_entity.type
_entity.pdbx_description
1 polymer ?
#
loop_
_entity_poly.entity_id
_entity_poly.type
_entity_poly.pdbx_seq_one_letter_code
_entity_poly.pdbx_strand_id
1 'polypeptide(L)'
;MVMRRYILNPLVTAICASFCLSAAWADGERAGALLDELQRPDLPNWKQVEREIWEEWAKSGSPSMDLLLKRGRDAITAGKFETAIAHLTALTDHAPDFAEGYNARALAYFRAGLYGPAIADLARTLELNPRHFGALTGLGAILEETGQLQAARDAYGAARAIHPHDPDLESAAQRLELLTAGRRL
;
A
#
# COMPACT_ATOMS: atom_id res chain seq x y z
N MET A 1 63.81 1.79 -14.01
CA MET A 1 62.58 1.01 -14.29
C MET A 1 61.40 1.86 -13.81
N VAL A 2 60.58 2.35 -14.73
CA VAL A 2 59.62 3.45 -14.54
C VAL A 2 58.32 2.93 -13.92
N MET A 3 57.87 3.55 -12.82
CA MET A 3 56.60 3.23 -12.15
C MET A 3 55.44 3.96 -12.85
N ARG A 4 54.57 3.21 -13.52
CA ARG A 4 53.43 3.75 -14.28
C ARG A 4 52.27 4.04 -13.33
N ARG A 5 51.99 5.33 -13.08
CA ARG A 5 50.79 5.78 -12.37
C ARG A 5 49.56 5.61 -13.28
N TYR A 6 48.60 4.79 -12.86
CA TYR A 6 47.27 4.72 -13.46
C TYR A 6 46.41 5.83 -12.84
N ILE A 7 46.19 6.91 -13.59
CA ILE A 7 45.20 7.94 -13.25
C ILE A 7 43.84 7.40 -13.74
N LEU A 8 43.02 6.93 -12.82
CA LEU A 8 41.61 6.61 -13.07
C LEU A 8 40.82 7.93 -13.16
N ASN A 9 40.21 8.19 -14.31
CA ASN A 9 39.34 9.34 -14.56
C ASN A 9 38.03 9.21 -13.75
N PRO A 10 37.65 10.20 -12.92
CA PRO A 10 36.42 10.15 -12.11
C PRO A 10 35.14 10.48 -12.90
N LEU A 11 35.24 10.72 -14.22
CA LEU A 11 34.14 11.23 -15.05
C LEU A 11 33.11 10.19 -15.51
N VAL A 12 33.32 8.88 -15.28
CA VAL A 12 32.42 7.82 -15.79
C VAL A 12 31.36 7.39 -14.78
N THR A 13 31.51 7.73 -13.49
CA THR A 13 30.60 7.28 -12.42
C THR A 13 29.35 8.14 -12.19
N ALA A 14 29.19 9.28 -12.88
CA ALA A 14 28.15 10.25 -12.56
C ALA A 14 26.87 10.19 -13.42
N ILE A 15 26.81 9.35 -14.47
CA ILE A 15 25.69 9.40 -15.43
C ILE A 15 24.59 8.37 -15.13
N CYS A 16 24.89 7.25 -14.44
CA CYS A 16 23.87 6.23 -14.14
C CYS A 16 22.95 6.58 -12.95
N ALA A 17 23.39 7.41 -12.00
CA ALA A 17 22.59 7.75 -10.82
C ALA A 17 21.45 8.73 -11.12
N SER A 18 21.61 9.59 -12.14
CA SER A 18 20.65 10.66 -12.45
C SER A 18 19.41 10.17 -13.22
N PHE A 19 19.51 9.03 -13.91
CA PHE A 19 18.43 8.53 -14.77
C PHE A 19 17.44 7.61 -14.04
N CYS A 20 17.90 6.88 -13.02
CA CYS A 20 17.00 6.07 -12.18
C CYS A 20 16.22 6.92 -11.17
N LEU A 21 16.81 8.03 -10.70
CA LEU A 21 16.15 8.90 -9.72
C LEU A 21 14.94 9.64 -10.32
N SER A 22 14.99 10.02 -11.61
CA SER A 22 13.89 10.72 -12.27
C SER A 22 12.63 9.88 -12.48
N ALA A 23 12.77 8.56 -12.70
CA ALA A 23 11.62 7.68 -12.97
C ALA A 23 10.83 7.36 -11.69
N ALA A 24 11.53 7.01 -10.60
CA ALA A 24 10.88 6.73 -9.32
C ALA A 24 10.17 7.96 -8.72
N TRP A 25 10.64 9.18 -9.03
CA TRP A 25 10.01 10.42 -8.59
C TRP A 25 8.72 10.71 -9.38
N ALA A 26 8.72 10.43 -10.68
CA ALA A 26 7.56 10.62 -11.55
C ALA A 26 6.38 9.67 -11.23
N ASP A 27 6.67 8.42 -10.83
CA ASP A 27 5.63 7.45 -10.47
C ASP A 27 4.87 7.87 -9.19
N GLY A 28 5.58 8.46 -8.21
CA GLY A 28 4.97 9.05 -7.02
C GLY A 28 4.12 10.29 -7.33
N GLU A 29 4.54 11.12 -8.30
CA GLU A 29 3.79 12.32 -8.71
C GLU A 29 2.43 11.97 -9.34
N ARG A 30 2.37 10.95 -10.20
CA ARG A 30 1.10 10.53 -10.83
C ARG A 30 0.10 10.01 -9.80
N ALA A 31 0.53 9.12 -8.90
CA ALA A 31 -0.32 8.62 -7.83
C ALA A 31 -0.79 9.75 -6.91
N GLY A 32 0.09 10.72 -6.59
CA GLY A 32 -0.25 11.91 -5.82
C GLY A 32 -1.37 12.74 -6.46
N ALA A 33 -1.24 13.04 -7.76
CA ALA A 33 -2.24 13.81 -8.49
C ALA A 33 -3.60 13.11 -8.56
N LEU A 34 -3.60 11.78 -8.77
CA LEU A 34 -4.83 10.99 -8.75
C LEU A 34 -5.49 10.97 -7.38
N LEU A 35 -4.71 10.89 -6.29
CA LEU A 35 -5.24 10.97 -4.92
C LEU A 35 -5.85 12.35 -4.64
N ASP A 36 -5.23 13.42 -5.13
CA ASP A 36 -5.77 14.78 -5.01
C ASP A 36 -7.06 14.95 -5.82
N GLU A 37 -7.15 14.31 -6.99
CA GLU A 37 -8.39 14.23 -7.76
C GLU A 37 -9.46 13.45 -7.00
N LEU A 38 -9.12 12.29 -6.44
CA LEU A 38 -10.02 11.42 -5.69
C LEU A 38 -10.66 12.13 -4.50
N GLN A 39 -9.95 13.06 -3.86
CA GLN A 39 -10.44 13.86 -2.74
C GLN A 39 -11.43 14.96 -3.15
N ARG A 40 -11.56 15.28 -4.44
CA ARG A 40 -12.49 16.32 -4.89
C ARG A 40 -13.93 15.92 -4.56
N PRO A 41 -14.75 16.86 -4.07
CA PRO A 41 -16.17 16.59 -3.83
C PRO A 41 -16.87 16.22 -5.14
N ASP A 42 -17.89 15.36 -5.03
CA ASP A 42 -18.78 14.96 -6.12
C ASP A 42 -18.09 14.46 -7.40
N LEU A 43 -17.02 13.64 -7.27
CA LEU A 43 -16.28 13.08 -8.39
C LEU A 43 -17.02 11.86 -9.00
N PRO A 44 -17.72 11.98 -10.16
CA PRO A 44 -18.57 10.91 -10.67
C PRO A 44 -17.77 9.70 -11.18
N ASN A 45 -16.53 9.91 -11.61
CA ASN A 45 -15.62 8.90 -12.15
C ASN A 45 -14.64 8.35 -11.08
N TRP A 46 -14.95 8.48 -9.79
CA TRP A 46 -14.04 8.07 -8.71
C TRP A 46 -13.56 6.62 -8.84
N LYS A 47 -14.41 5.68 -9.30
CA LYS A 47 -14.02 4.27 -9.51
C LYS A 47 -12.92 4.09 -10.56
N GLN A 48 -12.91 4.96 -11.56
CA GLN A 48 -11.84 4.95 -12.55
C GLN A 48 -10.55 5.49 -11.94
N VAL A 49 -10.62 6.62 -11.24
CA VAL A 49 -9.47 7.22 -10.56
C VAL A 49 -8.89 6.26 -9.53
N GLU A 50 -9.73 5.61 -8.72
CA GLU A 50 -9.34 4.58 -7.76
C GLU A 50 -8.60 3.42 -8.45
N ARG A 51 -9.15 2.89 -9.55
CA ARG A 51 -8.48 1.84 -10.33
C ARG A 51 -7.11 2.30 -10.84
N GLU A 52 -7.01 3.52 -11.36
CA GLU A 52 -5.74 4.07 -11.83
C GLU A 52 -4.74 4.22 -10.68
N ILE A 53 -5.17 4.63 -9.49
CA ILE A 53 -4.30 4.66 -8.30
C ILE A 53 -3.77 3.26 -7.96
N TRP A 54 -4.65 2.25 -7.95
CA TRP A 54 -4.24 0.87 -7.71
C TRP A 54 -3.28 0.34 -8.78
N GLU A 55 -3.47 0.73 -10.04
CA GLU A 55 -2.56 0.40 -11.14
C GLU A 55 -1.20 1.07 -10.97
N GLU A 56 -1.14 2.33 -10.53
CA GLU A 56 0.13 3.01 -10.22
C GLU A 56 0.82 2.36 -9.01
N TRP A 57 0.11 2.13 -7.91
CA TRP A 57 0.68 1.48 -6.72
C TRP A 57 1.10 0.03 -6.95
N ALA A 58 0.58 -0.64 -7.99
CA ALA A 58 1.00 -1.98 -8.35
C ALA A 58 2.34 -2.03 -9.10
N LYS A 59 2.90 -0.89 -9.51
CA LYS A 59 4.19 -0.82 -10.22
C LYS A 59 5.32 -0.68 -9.22
N SER A 60 6.13 -1.73 -9.09
CA SER A 60 7.34 -1.71 -8.26
C SER A 60 8.56 -1.13 -8.97
N GLY A 61 8.46 -0.86 -10.28
CA GLY A 61 9.60 -0.57 -11.15
C GLY A 61 10.41 -1.81 -11.57
N SER A 62 9.98 -3.02 -11.17
CA SER A 62 10.63 -4.29 -11.52
C SER A 62 9.60 -5.34 -11.99
N PRO A 63 9.65 -5.80 -13.25
CA PRO A 63 8.72 -6.81 -13.76
C PRO A 63 8.72 -8.11 -12.95
N SER A 64 9.87 -8.47 -12.34
CA SER A 64 9.97 -9.64 -11.47
C SER A 64 9.19 -9.46 -10.16
N MET A 65 9.23 -8.26 -9.58
CA MET A 65 8.50 -7.93 -8.36
C MET A 65 7.00 -7.78 -8.64
N ASP A 66 6.64 -7.15 -9.76
CA ASP A 66 5.23 -7.07 -10.22
C ASP A 66 4.64 -8.47 -10.45
N LEU A 67 5.44 -9.41 -10.96
CA LEU A 67 5.02 -10.82 -11.10
C LEU A 67 4.80 -11.50 -9.74
N LEU A 68 5.66 -11.24 -8.74
CA LEU A 68 5.45 -11.78 -7.39
C LEU A 68 4.18 -11.21 -6.75
N LEU A 69 3.94 -9.90 -6.91
CA LEU A 69 2.70 -9.25 -6.46
C LEU A 69 1.47 -9.91 -7.10
N LYS A 70 1.49 -10.07 -8.43
CA LYS A 70 0.41 -10.74 -9.17
C LYS A 70 0.16 -12.15 -8.65
N ARG A 71 1.21 -12.98 -8.52
CA ARG A 71 1.09 -14.36 -8.01
C ARG A 71 0.55 -14.40 -6.59
N GLY A 72 0.98 -13.47 -5.73
CA GLY A 72 0.45 -13.31 -4.38
C GLY A 72 -1.06 -13.05 -4.38
N ARG A 73 -1.51 -12.04 -5.15
CA ARG A 73 -2.93 -11.69 -5.28
C ARG A 73 -3.78 -12.80 -5.91
N ASP A 74 -3.25 -13.50 -6.92
CA ASP A 74 -3.91 -14.66 -7.53
C ASP A 74 -4.09 -15.78 -6.49
N ALA A 75 -3.09 -16.02 -5.64
CA ALA A 75 -3.16 -17.01 -4.57
C ALA A 75 -4.15 -16.62 -3.45
N ILE A 76 -4.24 -15.32 -3.08
CA ILE A 76 -5.27 -14.81 -2.16
C ILE A 76 -6.67 -15.09 -2.72
N THR A 77 -6.91 -14.75 -4.00
CA THR A 77 -8.18 -14.99 -4.69
C THR A 77 -8.54 -16.48 -4.72
N ALA A 78 -7.54 -17.35 -4.85
CA ALA A 78 -7.71 -18.80 -4.83
C ALA A 78 -7.84 -19.41 -3.43
N GLY A 79 -7.83 -18.60 -2.35
CA GLY A 79 -7.87 -19.09 -0.96
C GLY A 79 -6.59 -19.76 -0.48
N LYS A 80 -5.47 -19.64 -1.22
CA LYS A 80 -4.19 -20.28 -0.93
C LYS A 80 -3.28 -19.33 -0.15
N PHE A 81 -3.67 -19.03 1.09
CA PHE A 81 -3.04 -17.94 1.87
C PHE A 81 -1.56 -18.20 2.18
N GLU A 82 -1.16 -19.43 2.52
CA GLU A 82 0.26 -19.76 2.71
C GLU A 82 1.11 -19.52 1.45
N THR A 83 0.57 -19.89 0.28
CA THR A 83 1.24 -19.63 -1.00
C THR A 83 1.32 -18.14 -1.31
N ALA A 84 0.28 -17.38 -0.99
CA ALA A 84 0.29 -15.93 -1.13
C ALA A 84 1.36 -15.29 -0.24
N ILE A 85 1.41 -15.66 1.05
CA ILE A 85 2.40 -15.18 2.01
C ILE A 85 3.81 -15.47 1.52
N ALA A 86 4.07 -16.67 0.97
CA ALA A 86 5.39 -17.02 0.44
C ALA A 86 5.81 -16.13 -0.74
N HIS A 87 4.93 -15.92 -1.73
CA HIS A 87 5.22 -15.03 -2.86
C HIS A 87 5.43 -13.58 -2.44
N LEU A 88 4.61 -13.10 -1.52
CA LEU A 88 4.64 -11.72 -1.05
C LEU A 88 5.80 -11.47 -0.08
N THR A 89 6.26 -12.49 0.64
CA THR A 89 7.50 -12.41 1.43
C THR A 89 8.71 -12.24 0.53
N ALA A 90 8.83 -13.07 -0.50
CA ALA A 90 9.89 -12.90 -1.50
C ALA A 90 9.83 -11.50 -2.16
N LEU A 91 8.63 -10.97 -2.40
CA LEU A 91 8.46 -9.60 -2.89
C LEU A 91 9.03 -8.57 -1.92
N THR A 92 8.63 -8.62 -0.64
CA THR A 92 9.10 -7.64 0.36
C THR A 92 10.59 -7.76 0.66
N ASP A 93 11.17 -8.96 0.53
CA ASP A 93 12.60 -9.19 0.75
C ASP A 93 13.45 -8.54 -0.36
N HIS A 94 12.91 -8.48 -1.58
CA HIS A 94 13.61 -7.94 -2.76
C HIS A 94 13.19 -6.51 -3.13
N ALA A 95 12.06 -6.02 -2.61
CA ALA A 95 11.57 -4.66 -2.80
C ALA A 95 11.08 -4.06 -1.45
N PRO A 96 12.01 -3.79 -0.51
CA PRO A 96 11.66 -3.41 0.88
C PRO A 96 11.02 -2.02 1.02
N ASP A 97 11.08 -1.19 -0.03
CA ASP A 97 10.47 0.14 -0.09
C ASP A 97 9.18 0.17 -0.94
N PHE A 98 8.70 -1.00 -1.37
CA PHE A 98 7.48 -1.12 -2.16
C PHE A 98 6.25 -1.35 -1.27
N ALA A 99 5.52 -0.27 -0.98
CA ALA A 99 4.39 -0.27 -0.05
C ALA A 99 3.33 -1.34 -0.36
N GLU A 100 2.94 -1.48 -1.64
CA GLU A 100 1.88 -2.41 -2.03
C GLU A 100 2.25 -3.89 -1.79
N GLY A 101 3.54 -4.24 -1.75
CA GLY A 101 3.97 -5.59 -1.38
C GLY A 101 3.58 -5.95 0.05
N TYR A 102 3.76 -5.02 0.99
CA TYR A 102 3.34 -5.18 2.37
C TYR A 102 1.81 -5.17 2.49
N ASN A 103 1.11 -4.27 1.81
CA ASN A 103 -0.36 -4.22 1.81
C ASN A 103 -0.98 -5.55 1.36
N ALA A 104 -0.49 -6.11 0.24
CA ALA A 104 -0.96 -7.38 -0.26
C ALA A 104 -0.64 -8.53 0.72
N ARG A 105 0.53 -8.52 1.37
CA ARG A 105 0.89 -9.55 2.35
C ARG A 105 0.05 -9.43 3.62
N ALA A 106 -0.25 -8.21 4.07
CA ALA A 106 -1.18 -7.97 5.16
C ALA A 106 -2.56 -8.55 4.86
N LEU A 107 -3.07 -8.39 3.63
CA LEU A 107 -4.33 -9.01 3.23
C LEU A 107 -4.26 -10.54 3.29
N ALA A 108 -3.15 -11.15 2.85
CA ALA A 108 -2.96 -12.58 2.96
C ALA A 108 -2.93 -13.06 4.43
N TYR A 109 -2.21 -12.35 5.31
CA TYR A 109 -2.18 -12.63 6.74
C TYR A 109 -3.55 -12.48 7.39
N PHE A 110 -4.27 -11.40 7.08
CA PHE A 110 -5.62 -11.17 7.57
C PHE A 110 -6.55 -12.33 7.20
N ARG A 111 -6.53 -12.76 5.93
CA ARG A 111 -7.35 -13.89 5.44
C ARG A 111 -6.95 -15.23 6.06
N ALA A 112 -5.70 -15.36 6.54
CA ALA A 112 -5.23 -16.50 7.32
C ALA A 112 -5.52 -16.40 8.83
N GLY A 113 -6.17 -15.32 9.30
CA GLY A 113 -6.43 -15.07 10.73
C GLY A 113 -5.20 -14.59 11.52
N LEU A 114 -4.12 -14.21 10.83
CA LEU A 114 -2.86 -13.77 11.42
C LEU A 114 -2.86 -12.24 11.60
N TYR A 115 -3.68 -11.74 12.54
CA TYR A 115 -3.88 -10.29 12.72
C TYR A 115 -2.61 -9.52 13.14
N GLY A 116 -1.75 -10.10 13.98
CA GLY A 116 -0.51 -9.45 14.42
C GLY A 116 0.43 -9.12 13.24
N PRO A 117 0.83 -10.12 12.43
CA PRO A 117 1.59 -9.89 11.21
C PRO A 117 0.89 -8.95 10.21
N ALA A 118 -0.44 -9.06 10.06
CA ALA A 118 -1.19 -8.17 9.19
C ALA A 118 -1.06 -6.70 9.62
N ILE A 119 -1.23 -6.40 10.92
CA ILE A 119 -1.06 -5.03 11.46
C ILE A 119 0.36 -4.52 11.22
N ALA A 120 1.38 -5.37 11.42
CA ALA A 120 2.77 -4.97 11.19
C ALA A 120 3.03 -4.58 9.72
N ASP A 121 2.51 -5.36 8.77
CA ASP A 121 2.63 -5.04 7.34
C ASP A 121 1.80 -3.81 6.93
N LEU A 122 0.62 -3.60 7.53
CA LEU A 122 -0.16 -2.39 7.32
C LEU A 122 0.57 -1.16 7.84
N ALA A 123 1.19 -1.24 9.02
CA ALA A 123 2.02 -0.16 9.56
C ALA A 123 3.18 0.16 8.61
N ARG A 124 3.88 -0.86 8.11
CA ARG A 124 4.96 -0.67 7.12
C ARG A 124 4.47 -0.05 5.81
N THR A 125 3.28 -0.45 5.35
CA THR A 125 2.64 0.16 4.18
C THR A 125 2.41 1.65 4.41
N LEU A 126 1.89 2.04 5.57
CA LEU A 126 1.56 3.42 5.92
C LEU A 126 2.80 4.29 6.21
N GLU A 127 3.90 3.68 6.66
CA GLU A 127 5.21 4.37 6.73
C GLU A 127 5.72 4.75 5.34
N LEU A 128 5.59 3.85 4.36
CA LEU A 128 6.05 4.06 2.98
C LEU A 128 5.07 4.92 2.16
N ASN A 129 3.77 4.76 2.40
CA ASN A 129 2.70 5.50 1.74
C ASN A 129 1.61 5.88 2.77
N PRO A 130 1.70 7.07 3.38
CA PRO A 130 0.73 7.54 4.38
C PRO A 130 -0.69 7.74 3.85
N ARG A 131 -0.88 7.86 2.53
CA ARG A 131 -2.19 8.04 1.87
C ARG A 131 -2.76 6.73 1.33
N HIS A 132 -2.23 5.58 1.74
CA HIS A 132 -2.68 4.28 1.26
C HIS A 132 -4.05 3.90 1.84
N PHE A 133 -5.13 4.34 1.20
CA PHE A 133 -6.49 4.16 1.71
C PHE A 133 -6.85 2.69 1.95
N GLY A 134 -6.41 1.75 1.11
CA GLY A 134 -6.67 0.32 1.36
C GLY A 134 -5.99 -0.25 2.60
N ALA A 135 -4.85 0.33 3.03
CA ALA A 135 -4.15 -0.12 4.23
C ALA A 135 -4.82 0.46 5.48
N LEU A 136 -5.29 1.71 5.42
CA LEU A 136 -6.12 2.30 6.47
C LEU A 136 -7.44 1.53 6.64
N THR A 137 -8.09 1.15 5.54
CA THR A 137 -9.30 0.30 5.56
C THR A 137 -9.01 -1.07 6.16
N GLY A 138 -7.91 -1.73 5.76
CA GLY A 138 -7.49 -3.01 6.32
C GLY A 138 -7.20 -2.94 7.82
N LEU A 139 -6.56 -1.86 8.27
CA LEU A 139 -6.29 -1.63 9.70
C LEU A 139 -7.61 -1.42 10.46
N GLY A 140 -8.52 -0.60 9.92
CA GLY A 140 -9.86 -0.40 10.48
C GLY A 140 -10.62 -1.70 10.66
N ALA A 141 -10.58 -2.59 9.66
CA ALA A 141 -11.25 -3.89 9.70
C ALA A 141 -10.71 -4.80 10.81
N ILE A 142 -9.38 -4.91 10.93
CA ILE A 142 -8.75 -5.72 11.98
C ILE A 142 -9.05 -5.15 13.37
N LEU A 143 -8.99 -3.82 13.52
CA LEU A 143 -9.28 -3.16 14.79
C LEU A 143 -10.76 -3.34 15.19
N GLU A 144 -11.67 -3.27 14.23
CA GLU A 144 -13.09 -3.53 14.45
C GLU A 144 -13.32 -4.97 14.91
N GLU A 145 -12.73 -5.95 14.21
CA GLU A 145 -12.86 -7.38 14.52
C GLU A 145 -12.25 -7.74 15.88
N THR A 146 -11.19 -7.05 16.29
CA THR A 146 -10.55 -7.22 17.60
C THR A 146 -11.18 -6.35 18.71
N GLY A 147 -12.28 -5.66 18.42
CA GLY A 147 -13.07 -4.89 19.40
C GLY A 147 -12.49 -3.52 19.78
N GLN A 148 -11.45 -3.05 19.10
CA GLN A 148 -10.82 -1.74 19.28
C GLN A 148 -11.59 -0.65 18.51
N LEU A 149 -12.87 -0.49 18.84
CA LEU A 149 -13.83 0.28 18.03
C LEU A 149 -13.43 1.75 17.81
N GLN A 150 -12.84 2.42 18.81
CA GLN A 150 -12.41 3.81 18.64
C GLN A 150 -11.25 3.91 17.64
N ALA A 151 -10.24 3.05 17.77
CA ALA A 151 -9.11 3.03 16.84
C ALA A 151 -9.56 2.62 15.42
N ALA A 152 -10.54 1.72 15.31
CA ALA A 152 -11.17 1.39 14.02
C ALA A 152 -11.85 2.61 13.39
N ARG A 153 -12.59 3.41 14.17
CA ARG A 153 -13.22 4.66 13.69
C ARG A 153 -12.17 5.64 13.18
N ASP A 154 -11.05 5.78 13.88
CA ASP A 154 -9.98 6.69 13.50
C ASP A 154 -9.33 6.24 12.18
N ALA A 155 -9.07 4.94 12.03
CA ALA A 155 -8.50 4.37 10.80
C ALA A 155 -9.44 4.52 9.58
N TYR A 156 -10.72 4.19 9.71
CA TYR A 156 -11.71 4.40 8.65
C TYR A 156 -11.92 5.88 8.34
N GLY A 157 -11.89 6.75 9.36
CA GLY A 157 -11.95 8.20 9.19
C GLY A 157 -10.79 8.73 8.35
N ALA A 158 -9.57 8.26 8.61
CA ALA A 158 -8.39 8.60 7.82
C ALA A 158 -8.52 8.10 6.37
N ALA A 159 -9.01 6.86 6.15
CA ALA A 159 -9.26 6.35 4.81
C ALA A 159 -10.29 7.20 4.05
N ARG A 160 -11.39 7.59 4.71
CA ARG A 160 -12.47 8.40 4.12
C ARG A 160 -12.02 9.83 3.79
N ALA A 161 -11.08 10.39 4.54
CA ALA A 161 -10.50 11.68 4.21
C ALA A 161 -9.70 11.66 2.89
N ILE A 162 -9.27 10.48 2.44
CA ILE A 162 -8.57 10.27 1.16
C ILE A 162 -9.55 9.81 0.08
N HIS A 163 -10.47 8.91 0.42
CA HIS A 163 -11.43 8.31 -0.50
C HIS A 163 -12.87 8.55 -0.03
N PRO A 164 -13.39 9.79 -0.12
CA PRO A 164 -14.71 10.15 0.43
C PRO A 164 -15.89 9.52 -0.33
N HIS A 165 -15.66 9.01 -1.54
CA HIS A 165 -16.70 8.47 -2.42
C HIS A 165 -16.97 6.96 -2.21
N ASP A 166 -16.19 6.30 -1.36
CA ASP A 166 -16.31 4.87 -1.08
C ASP A 166 -17.53 4.56 -0.20
N PRO A 167 -18.53 3.83 -0.71
CA PRO A 167 -19.70 3.47 0.09
C PRO A 167 -19.35 2.52 1.26
N ASP A 168 -18.27 1.75 1.17
CA ASP A 168 -17.89 0.81 2.22
C ASP A 168 -17.30 1.55 3.43
N LEU A 169 -16.54 2.61 3.18
CA LEU A 169 -16.00 3.49 4.24
C LEU A 169 -17.13 4.25 4.96
N GLU A 170 -18.12 4.71 4.22
CA GLU A 170 -19.29 5.36 4.81
C GLU A 170 -20.12 4.38 5.65
N SER A 171 -20.34 3.17 5.13
CA SER A 171 -21.04 2.11 5.86
C SER A 171 -20.31 1.71 7.15
N ALA A 172 -18.97 1.65 7.12
CA ALA A 172 -18.15 1.39 8.30
C ALA A 172 -18.27 2.50 9.35
N ALA A 173 -18.24 3.76 8.93
CA ALA A 173 -18.38 4.90 9.83
C ALA A 173 -19.74 4.89 10.56
N GLN A 174 -20.84 4.68 9.83
CA GLN A 174 -22.19 4.61 10.40
C GLN A 174 -22.34 3.45 11.37
N ARG A 175 -21.85 2.26 11.00
CA ARG A 175 -21.89 1.08 11.86
C ARG A 175 -21.16 1.32 13.19
N LEU A 176 -19.94 1.86 13.13
CA LEU A 176 -19.15 2.13 14.33
C LEU A 176 -19.73 3.25 15.20
N GLU A 177 -20.43 4.22 14.60
CA GLU A 177 -21.18 5.23 15.35
C GLU A 177 -22.28 4.60 16.21
N LEU A 178 -23.08 3.71 15.64
CA LEU A 178 -24.12 2.98 16.37
C LEU A 178 -23.54 2.12 17.50
N LEU A 179 -22.47 1.37 17.22
CA LEU A 179 -21.83 0.49 18.20
C LEU A 179 -21.23 1.24 19.40
N THR A 180 -20.67 2.43 19.16
CA THR A 180 -20.07 3.25 20.22
C THR A 180 -21.10 4.07 20.99
N ALA A 181 -22.19 4.50 20.34
CA ALA A 181 -23.32 5.14 21.02
C ALA A 181 -24.03 4.16 21.97
N GLY A 182 -24.24 2.90 21.54
CA GLY A 182 -24.88 1.86 22.36
C GLY A 182 -24.08 1.42 23.59
N ARG A 183 -22.76 1.66 23.64
CA ARG A 183 -21.91 1.36 24.81
C ARG A 183 -21.83 2.49 25.85
N ARG A 184 -22.37 3.67 25.54
CA ARG A 184 -22.34 4.85 26.43
C ARG A 184 -23.59 5.00 27.30
N LEU A 185 -24.55 4.07 27.21
CA LEU A 185 -25.77 3.98 28.03
C LEU A 185 -25.62 2.86 29.06
#